data_AF-A0AAU9SDH7-F1
#
_entry.id   AF-A0AAU9SDH7-F1
#
_cell.length_a   1.000
_cell.length_b   1.000
_cell.length_c   1.000
_cell.angle_alpha   90.00
_cell.angle_beta   90.00
_cell.angle_gamma   90.00
#
_symmetry.space_group_name_H-M   'P 1'
#
loop_
_entity.id
_entity.type
_entity.pdbx_description
1 polymer ?
#
loop_
_entity_poly.entity_id
_entity_poly.type
_entity_poly.pdbx_seq_one_letter_code
_entity_poly.pdbx_strand_id
1 'polypeptide(L)'
;MKSEPPVLESAAGPHTVINGKEVVNFASANYLGLLGHEKLLESCTSSLEKYGVGSCGPRGFYGTIDVHLDCEARIAKFLGTPDSILYSYGLSTMFSAIPAFSLRNV
;
A
#
# COMPACT_ATOMS: atom_id res chain seq x y z
N MET A 1 -15.93 28.80 -2.43
CA MET A 1 -16.18 28.13 -1.14
C MET A 1 -14.93 27.36 -0.79
N LYS A 2 -14.10 27.83 0.16
CA LYS A 2 -12.96 27.05 0.65
C LYS A 2 -13.48 26.20 1.81
N SER A 3 -13.81 24.94 1.56
CA SER A 3 -13.99 23.97 2.64
C SER A 3 -12.64 23.33 2.92
N GLU A 4 -12.18 23.40 4.16
CA GLU A 4 -11.03 22.61 4.58
C GLU A 4 -11.42 21.12 4.57
N PRO A 5 -10.49 20.21 4.19
CA PRO A 5 -10.76 18.78 4.24
C PRO A 5 -11.01 18.35 5.69
N PRO A 6 -11.98 17.46 5.94
CA PRO A 6 -12.21 16.95 7.30
C PRO A 6 -10.99 16.17 7.80
N VAL A 7 -10.68 16.32 9.09
CA VAL A 7 -9.62 15.56 9.77
C VAL A 7 -10.27 14.41 10.53
N LEU A 8 -9.74 13.20 10.31
CA LEU A 8 -10.14 12.01 11.06
C LEU A 8 -9.37 11.96 12.38
N GLU A 9 -10.07 11.86 13.49
CA GLU A 9 -9.51 11.77 14.85
C GLU A 9 -9.36 10.31 15.34
N SER A 10 -9.71 9.34 14.48
CA SER A 10 -9.63 7.91 14.77
C SER A 10 -9.31 7.14 13.49
N ALA A 11 -9.26 5.80 13.59
CA ALA A 11 -9.09 4.94 12.42
C ALA A 11 -10.10 5.29 11.30
N ALA A 12 -9.65 5.22 10.05
CA ALA A 12 -10.50 5.42 8.87
C ALA A 12 -11.36 4.18 8.56
N GLY A 13 -11.98 3.62 9.60
CA GLY A 13 -12.86 2.44 9.52
C GLY A 13 -14.29 2.80 9.11
N PRO A 14 -15.23 1.83 9.21
CA PRO A 14 -16.65 2.05 8.90
C PRO A 14 -17.30 3.15 9.75
N HIS A 15 -16.84 3.28 11.00
CA HIS A 15 -17.16 4.38 11.91
C HIS A 15 -15.87 5.16 12.19
N THR A 16 -15.98 6.48 12.29
CA THR A 16 -14.84 7.35 12.59
C THR A 16 -15.29 8.60 13.34
N VAL A 17 -14.35 9.40 13.80
CA VAL A 17 -14.59 10.62 14.57
C VAL A 17 -14.10 11.83 13.77
N ILE A 18 -14.98 12.82 13.59
CA ILE A 18 -14.68 14.10 12.96
C ILE A 18 -15.23 15.22 13.84
N ASN A 19 -14.37 16.16 14.25
CA ASN A 19 -14.73 17.28 15.15
C ASN A 19 -15.39 16.77 16.45
N GLY A 20 -14.82 15.71 17.04
CA GLY A 20 -15.34 15.06 18.25
C GLY A 20 -16.70 14.35 18.09
N LYS A 21 -17.23 14.18 16.88
CA LYS A 21 -18.48 13.48 16.61
C LYS A 21 -18.25 12.16 15.91
N GLU A 22 -18.88 11.10 16.41
CA GLU A 22 -18.91 9.82 15.72
C GLU A 22 -19.79 9.90 14.47
N VAL A 23 -19.26 9.42 13.34
CA VAL A 23 -19.92 9.43 12.03
C VAL A 23 -19.69 8.11 11.30
N VAL A 24 -20.60 7.78 10.38
CA VAL A 24 -20.45 6.65 9.46
C VAL A 24 -19.64 7.08 8.24
N ASN A 25 -18.62 6.31 7.88
CA ASN A 25 -17.64 6.65 6.86
C ASN A 25 -17.98 6.00 5.50
N PHE A 26 -18.72 6.74 4.67
CA PHE A 26 -18.96 6.38 3.26
C PHE A 26 -17.92 6.95 2.29
N ALA A 27 -16.86 7.61 2.78
CA ALA A 27 -15.85 8.27 1.97
C ALA A 27 -14.54 7.46 1.80
N SER A 28 -14.39 6.34 2.52
CA SER A 28 -13.18 5.52 2.46
C SER A 28 -13.19 4.51 1.30
N ALA A 29 -12.00 4.11 0.86
CA ALA A 29 -11.79 3.00 -0.06
C ALA A 29 -11.57 1.65 0.67
N ASN A 30 -11.95 1.54 1.94
CA ASN A 30 -11.76 0.33 2.75
C ASN A 30 -12.87 -0.71 2.47
N TYR A 31 -13.06 -1.09 1.21
CA TYR A 31 -14.18 -1.91 0.74
C TYR A 31 -14.27 -3.28 1.42
N LEU A 32 -13.12 -3.87 1.75
CA LEU A 32 -13.03 -5.18 2.38
C LEU A 32 -12.95 -5.13 3.91
N GLY A 33 -13.00 -3.93 4.51
CA GLY A 33 -12.92 -3.78 5.96
C GLY A 33 -11.58 -4.25 6.56
N LEU A 34 -10.50 -4.25 5.78
CA LEU A 34 -9.21 -4.77 6.22
C LEU A 34 -8.48 -3.81 7.18
N LEU A 35 -8.80 -2.51 7.13
CA LEU A 35 -8.25 -1.55 8.07
C LEU A 35 -8.62 -1.93 9.50
N GLY A 36 -7.61 -2.17 10.34
CA GLY A 36 -7.79 -2.55 11.75
C GLY A 36 -8.02 -4.05 11.98
N HIS A 37 -7.96 -4.89 10.96
CA HIS A 37 -8.06 -6.35 11.14
C HIS A 37 -6.86 -6.87 11.96
N GLU A 38 -7.14 -7.56 13.07
CA GLU A 38 -6.14 -8.00 14.07
C GLU A 38 -4.93 -8.72 13.45
N LYS A 39 -5.19 -9.75 12.64
CA LYS A 39 -4.15 -10.49 11.91
C LYS A 39 -3.23 -9.60 11.04
N LEU A 40 -3.74 -8.51 10.48
CA LEU A 40 -2.93 -7.58 9.70
C LEU A 40 -2.08 -6.69 10.61
N LEU A 41 -2.63 -6.22 11.73
CA LEU A 41 -1.89 -5.43 12.72
C LEU A 41 -0.73 -6.24 13.31
N GLU A 42 -0.98 -7.50 13.65
CA GLU A 42 0.05 -8.44 14.11
C GLU A 42 1.14 -8.63 13.06
N SER A 43 0.75 -8.95 11.81
CA SER A 43 1.70 -9.13 10.70
C SER A 43 2.53 -7.88 10.43
N CYS A 44 1.93 -6.69 10.51
CA CYS A 44 2.63 -5.41 10.37
C CYS A 44 3.66 -5.21 11.48
N THR A 45 3.27 -5.50 12.72
CA THR A 45 4.14 -5.35 13.91
C THR A 45 5.34 -6.30 13.82
N SER A 46 5.11 -7.58 13.56
CA SER A 46 6.18 -8.56 13.39
C SER A 46 7.10 -8.24 12.20
N SER A 47 6.56 -7.65 11.13
CA SER A 47 7.38 -7.22 9.98
C SER A 47 8.30 -6.06 10.36
N LEU A 48 7.80 -5.10 11.15
CA LEU A 48 8.62 -3.99 11.65
C LEU A 48 9.73 -4.47 12.58
N GLU A 49 9.43 -5.45 13.46
CA GLU A 49 10.44 -6.05 14.35
C GLU A 49 11.54 -6.78 13.57
N LYS A 50 11.17 -7.50 12.51
CA LYS A 50 12.13 -8.27 11.69
C LYS A 50 12.95 -7.40 10.74
N TYR A 51 12.32 -6.43 10.08
CA TYR A 51 12.91 -5.72 8.94
C TYR A 51 13.21 -4.25 9.20
N GLY A 52 12.69 -3.68 10.28
CA GLY A 52 12.70 -2.24 10.51
C GLY A 52 11.72 -1.49 9.60
N VAL A 53 11.86 -0.17 9.55
CA VAL A 53 10.88 0.73 8.91
C VAL A 53 11.05 0.89 7.40
N GLY A 54 12.22 0.56 6.84
CA GLY A 54 12.48 0.81 5.43
C GLY A 54 13.72 0.10 4.91
N SER A 55 13.75 -0.13 3.60
CA SER A 55 14.87 -0.78 2.91
C SER A 55 16.08 0.13 2.70
N CYS A 56 15.91 1.45 2.83
CA CYS A 56 16.97 2.46 2.71
C CYS A 56 17.83 2.34 1.42
N GLY A 57 17.28 1.78 0.35
CA GLY A 57 17.98 1.59 -0.92
C GLY A 57 17.05 1.27 -2.08
N PRO A 58 17.50 1.48 -3.33
CA PRO A 58 16.73 1.12 -4.52
C PRO A 58 16.75 -0.40 -4.77
N ARG A 59 15.74 -0.90 -5.49
CA ARG A 59 15.59 -2.34 -5.80
C ARG A 59 16.76 -2.93 -6.59
N GLY A 60 17.40 -2.13 -7.44
CA GLY A 60 18.59 -2.51 -8.21
C GLY A 60 19.91 -2.51 -7.43
N PHE A 61 19.86 -2.25 -6.12
CA PHE A 61 21.00 -2.30 -5.21
C PHE A 61 20.58 -3.01 -3.91
N TYR A 62 21.19 -2.68 -2.77
CA TYR A 62 20.87 -3.27 -1.46
C TYR A 62 19.49 -2.89 -0.88
N GLY A 63 18.51 -2.52 -1.71
CA GLY A 63 17.15 -2.16 -1.29
C GLY A 63 16.11 -3.27 -1.38
N THR A 64 16.48 -4.46 -1.86
CA THR A 64 15.55 -5.60 -1.97
C THR A 64 15.64 -6.49 -0.75
N ILE A 65 14.57 -6.52 0.05
CA ILE A 65 14.37 -7.40 1.20
C ILE A 65 13.59 -8.66 0.75
N ASP A 66 13.82 -9.81 1.39
CA ASP A 66 13.16 -11.09 1.09
C ASP A 66 11.62 -10.99 1.04
N VAL A 67 11.00 -10.22 1.93
CA VAL A 67 9.54 -10.01 1.98
C VAL A 67 8.99 -9.36 0.72
N HIS A 68 9.78 -8.56 0.00
CA HIS A 68 9.34 -8.00 -1.28
C HIS A 68 9.17 -9.10 -2.33
N LEU A 69 10.12 -10.04 -2.40
CA LEU A 69 10.09 -11.14 -3.35
C LEU A 69 8.99 -12.15 -3.01
N ASP A 70 8.74 -12.41 -1.72
CA ASP A 70 7.59 -13.22 -1.27
C ASP A 70 6.26 -12.58 -1.69
N CYS A 71 6.11 -11.27 -1.48
CA CYS A 71 4.92 -10.52 -1.88
C CYS A 71 4.71 -10.61 -3.40
N GLU A 72 5.75 -10.34 -4.19
CA GLU A 72 5.72 -10.41 -5.66
C GLU A 72 5.31 -11.82 -6.15
N ALA A 73 5.89 -12.88 -5.59
CA ALA A 73 5.54 -14.25 -5.94
C ALA A 73 4.08 -14.60 -5.60
N ARG A 74 3.59 -14.16 -4.43
CA ARG A 74 2.21 -14.40 -3.99
C ARG A 74 1.19 -13.65 -4.82
N ILE A 75 1.49 -12.41 -5.21
CA ILE A 75 0.63 -11.62 -6.10
C ILE A 75 0.59 -12.22 -7.49
N ALA A 76 1.73 -12.61 -8.07
CA ALA A 76 1.77 -13.28 -9.37
C ALA A 76 0.94 -14.56 -9.38
N LYS A 77 1.07 -15.38 -8.33
CA LYS A 77 0.26 -16.59 -8.15
C LYS A 77 -1.23 -16.30 -8.01
N PHE A 78 -1.60 -15.27 -7.23
CA PHE A 78 -3.01 -14.90 -7.03
C PHE A 78 -3.67 -14.41 -8.32
N LEU A 79 -2.95 -13.65 -9.14
CA LEU A 79 -3.44 -13.11 -10.41
C LEU A 79 -3.29 -14.08 -11.60
N GLY A 80 -2.53 -15.17 -11.44
CA GLY A 80 -2.25 -16.12 -12.52
C GLY A 80 -1.30 -15.57 -13.59
N THR A 81 -0.40 -14.65 -13.23
CA THR A 81 0.60 -14.08 -14.15
C THR A 81 1.96 -14.76 -14.00
N PRO A 82 2.84 -14.70 -15.02
CA PRO A 82 4.17 -15.29 -14.93
C PRO A 82 5.05 -14.69 -13.84
N ASP A 83 4.91 -13.39 -13.58
CA ASP A 83 5.67 -12.65 -12.58
C ASP A 83 4.89 -11.39 -12.13
N SER A 84 5.39 -10.69 -11.10
CA SER A 84 4.93 -9.37 -10.69
C SER A 84 6.05 -8.51 -10.10
N ILE A 85 5.88 -7.20 -10.12
CA ILE A 85 6.86 -6.24 -9.57
C ILE A 85 6.17 -5.27 -8.60
N LEU A 86 6.78 -5.03 -7.45
CA LEU A 86 6.24 -4.16 -6.41
C LEU A 86 6.66 -2.70 -6.60
N TYR A 87 5.68 -1.79 -6.52
CA TYR A 87 5.89 -0.34 -6.44
C TYR A 87 5.33 0.20 -5.12
N SER A 88 5.94 1.26 -4.59
CA SER A 88 5.49 1.89 -3.34
C SER A 88 4.13 2.60 -3.46
N TYR A 89 3.75 3.01 -4.68
CA TYR A 89 2.50 3.72 -4.93
C TYR A 89 2.01 3.49 -6.35
N GLY A 90 0.69 3.41 -6.54
CA GLY A 90 0.08 3.07 -7.84
C GLY A 90 0.37 4.10 -8.94
N LEU A 91 0.49 5.39 -8.59
CA LEU A 91 0.91 6.43 -9.55
C LEU A 91 2.33 6.18 -10.07
N SER A 92 3.25 5.73 -9.21
CA SER A 92 4.62 5.39 -9.59
C SER A 92 4.68 4.23 -10.58
N THR A 93 3.75 3.26 -10.46
CA THR A 93 3.63 2.15 -11.41
C THR A 93 3.36 2.65 -12.82
N MET A 94 2.42 3.60 -12.98
CA MET A 94 2.07 4.13 -14.31
C MET A 94 3.26 4.85 -14.96
N PHE A 95 3.96 5.70 -14.21
CA PHE A 95 5.13 6.43 -14.72
C PHE A 95 6.34 5.52 -15.00
N SER A 96 6.43 4.34 -14.38
CA SER A 96 7.50 3.40 -14.66
C SER A 96 7.14 2.45 -15.80
N ALA A 97 5.95 1.82 -15.75
CA ALA A 97 5.57 0.77 -16.68
C ALA A 97 5.30 1.32 -18.09
N ILE A 98 4.55 2.42 -18.23
CA ILE A 98 4.17 2.93 -19.56
C ILE A 98 5.42 3.31 -20.37
N PRO A 99 6.35 4.15 -19.88
CA PRO A 99 7.53 4.51 -20.66
C PRO A 99 8.43 3.31 -20.95
N ALA A 100 8.59 2.38 -20.01
CA ALA A 100 9.45 1.20 -20.18
C ALA A 100 9.07 0.35 -21.41
N PHE A 101 7.79 0.34 -21.80
CA PHE A 101 7.30 -0.40 -22.97
C PHE A 101 6.90 0.48 -24.16
N SER A 102 6.90 1.80 -24.00
CA SER A 102 6.46 2.74 -25.05
C SER A 102 7.61 3.42 -25.80
N LEU A 103 8.86 3.28 -25.33
CA LEU A 103 10.01 3.80 -26.05
C LEU A 103 10.19 3.02 -27.36
N ARG A 104 10.18 3.73 -28.50
CA ARG A 104 10.65 3.17 -29.77
C ARG A 104 12.15 2.90 -29.61
N ASN A 105 12.56 1.67 -29.90
CA ASN A 105 13.97 1.31 -30.06
C ASN A 105 14.67 2.39 -30.90
N VAL A 106 15.59 3.13 -30.28
CA VAL A 106 16.63 3.87 -31.00
C VAL A 106 17.82 2.94 -31.12
#